data_AF-A0AA40AE04-F1
#
_entry.id   AF-A0AA40AE04-F1
#
_cell.length_a   1.000
_cell.length_b   1.000
_cell.length_c   1.000
_cell.angle_alpha   90.00
_cell.angle_beta   90.00
_cell.angle_gamma   90.00
#
_symmetry.space_group_name_H-M   'P 1'
#
loop_
_entity.id
_entity.type
_entity.pdbx_description
1 polymer ?
#
loop_
_entity_poly.entity_id
_entity_poly.type
_entity_poly.pdbx_seq_one_letter_code
_entity_poly.pdbx_strand_id
1 'polypeptide(L)'
;RPLLQDAGSEEAFNLLQDGHQTCVANHLECRRLFSPLDMPASDEVPRLPGRVLDVGPPDGSAEPRLYISDPSSSAAYAALSHCWGKTQILTTRRGNIDHHREHVPFSALSRTFQDAVIITRRLGLRYLWIDSLCIV
;
A
#
# COMPACT_ATOMS: atom_id res chain seq x y z
N ARG A 1 4.29 23.64 -10.55
CA ARG A 1 4.08 22.21 -10.28
C ARG A 1 3.10 21.71 -11.34
N PRO A 2 3.49 20.84 -12.30
CA PRO A 2 2.55 20.35 -13.29
C PRO A 2 1.45 19.57 -12.58
N LEU A 3 0.20 19.84 -12.93
CA LEU A 3 -0.93 19.03 -12.49
C LEU A 3 -0.86 17.74 -13.31
N LEU A 4 -0.52 16.62 -12.66
CA LEU A 4 -0.70 15.30 -13.24
C LEU A 4 -2.18 15.16 -13.59
N GLN A 5 -2.49 15.11 -14.88
CA GLN A 5 -3.86 15.01 -15.38
C GLN A 5 -4.45 13.62 -15.15
N ASP A 6 -3.58 12.61 -15.03
CA ASP A 6 -3.95 11.23 -14.76
C ASP A 6 -3.00 10.66 -13.69
N ALA A 7 -3.56 10.19 -12.58
CA ALA A 7 -2.80 9.62 -11.47
C ALA A 7 -2.34 8.17 -11.74
N GLY A 8 -2.95 7.49 -12.71
CA GLY A 8 -2.62 6.13 -13.12
C GLY A 8 -1.67 6.05 -14.31
N SER A 9 -1.18 7.18 -14.83
CA SER A 9 -0.30 7.20 -16.00
C SER A 9 1.13 6.78 -15.65
N GLU A 10 1.90 6.33 -16.65
CA GLU A 10 3.32 6.00 -16.44
C GLU A 10 4.11 7.22 -15.97
N GLU A 11 3.73 8.43 -16.36
CA GLU A 11 4.36 9.67 -15.91
C GLU A 11 4.12 9.92 -14.43
N ALA A 12 2.91 9.65 -13.92
CA ALA A 12 2.62 9.71 -12.50
C ALA A 12 3.42 8.66 -11.73
N PHE A 13 3.52 7.45 -12.26
CA PHE A 13 4.33 6.39 -11.68
C PHE A 13 5.83 6.76 -11.63
N ASN A 14 6.38 7.27 -12.74
CA ASN A 14 7.79 7.68 -12.82
C ASN A 14 8.07 8.83 -11.85
N LEU A 15 7.15 9.79 -11.71
CA LEU A 15 7.31 10.89 -10.77
C LEU A 15 7.25 10.41 -9.30
N LEU A 16 6.40 9.43 -8.99
CA LEU A 16 6.37 8.78 -7.69
C LEU A 16 7.66 7.99 -7.42
N GLN A 17 8.16 7.26 -8.41
CA GLN A 17 9.39 6.46 -8.28
C GLN A 17 10.62 7.35 -8.12
N ASP A 18 10.74 8.42 -8.91
CA ASP A 18 11.81 9.42 -8.80
C ASP A 18 11.76 10.14 -7.45
N GLY A 19 10.57 10.53 -6.99
CA GLY A 19 10.35 11.10 -5.66
C GLY A 19 10.74 10.13 -4.55
N HIS A 20 10.37 8.86 -4.66
CA HIS A 20 10.74 7.81 -3.71
C HIS A 20 12.27 7.61 -3.67
N GLN A 21 12.92 7.48 -4.82
CA GLN A 21 14.38 7.31 -4.89
C GLN A 21 15.12 8.53 -4.34
N THR A 22 14.69 9.73 -4.69
CA THR A 22 15.25 10.98 -4.16
C THR A 22 15.07 11.05 -2.64
N CYS A 23 13.91 10.66 -2.12
CA CYS A 23 13.63 10.61 -0.69
C CYS A 23 14.56 9.63 0.03
N VAL A 24 14.69 8.39 -0.48
CA VAL A 24 15.58 7.35 0.08
C VAL A 24 17.05 7.77 0.00
N ALA A 25 17.46 8.49 -1.04
CA ALA A 25 18.84 8.94 -1.20
C ALA A 25 19.20 10.10 -0.24
N ASN A 26 18.25 10.99 0.06
CA ASN A 26 18.52 12.24 0.78
C ASN A 26 18.05 12.25 2.24
N HIS A 27 17.14 11.36 2.65
CA HIS A 27 16.65 11.29 4.02
C HIS A 27 17.17 10.04 4.74
N LEU A 28 17.94 10.24 5.81
CA LEU A 28 18.57 9.15 6.57
C LEU A 28 17.55 8.15 7.14
N GLU A 29 16.41 8.62 7.63
CA GLU A 29 15.33 7.77 8.15
C GLU A 29 14.66 6.96 7.04
N CYS A 30 14.37 7.59 5.89
CA CYS A 30 13.80 6.88 4.75
C CYS A 30 14.80 5.88 4.15
N ARG A 31 16.09 6.22 4.14
CA ARG A 31 17.15 5.31 3.73
C ARG A 31 17.18 4.05 4.59
N ARG A 32 17.10 4.18 5.91
CA ARG A 32 17.12 3.01 6.82
C ARG A 32 15.93 2.07 6.64
N LEU A 33 14.75 2.60 6.29
CA LEU A 33 13.53 1.78 6.17
C LEU A 33 13.35 1.14 4.78
N PHE A 34 13.92 1.74 3.74
CA PHE A 34 13.64 1.36 2.34
C PHE A 34 14.89 1.07 1.51
N SER A 35 16.11 1.22 2.05
CA SER A 35 17.34 0.80 1.38
C SER A 35 17.54 -0.71 1.51
N PRO A 36 17.73 -1.46 0.40
CA PRO A 36 18.05 -2.89 0.47
C PRO A 36 19.42 -3.19 1.08
N LEU A 37 20.27 -2.17 1.29
CA LEU A 37 21.60 -2.29 1.88
C LEU A 37 21.62 -2.07 3.40
N ASP A 38 20.59 -1.43 3.94
CA ASP A 38 20.45 -1.12 5.36
C ASP A 38 19.23 -1.90 5.87
N MET A 39 19.40 -3.18 6.21
CA MET A 39 18.33 -3.96 6.84
C MET A 39 18.02 -3.34 8.21
N PRO A 40 16.80 -2.80 8.43
CA PRO A 40 16.46 -2.24 9.73
C PRO A 40 16.53 -3.32 10.80
N ALA A 41 17.03 -2.95 11.99
CA ALA A 41 16.92 -3.83 13.15
C ALA A 41 15.44 -4.15 13.40
N SER A 42 15.14 -5.31 13.99
CA SER A 42 13.76 -5.76 14.24
C SER A 42 12.90 -4.75 15.02
N ASP A 43 13.52 -3.90 15.84
CA ASP A 43 12.84 -2.83 16.60
C ASP A 43 12.53 -1.57 15.77
N GLU A 44 13.14 -1.40 14.59
CA GLU A 44 12.91 -0.27 13.69
C GLU A 44 11.84 -0.56 12.61
N VAL A 45 11.41 -1.82 12.48
CA VAL A 45 10.36 -2.19 11.53
C VAL A 45 9.00 -1.71 12.07
N PRO A 46 8.24 -0.92 11.29
CA PRO A 46 6.98 -0.37 11.76
C PRO A 46 5.97 -1.48 12.06
N ARG A 47 5.25 -1.33 13.18
CA ARG A 47 4.13 -2.21 13.51
C ARG A 47 3.03 -2.07 12.48
N LEU A 48 2.48 -3.20 12.07
CA LEU A 48 1.35 -3.20 11.15
C LEU A 48 0.10 -2.68 11.88
N PRO A 49 -0.70 -1.83 11.22
CA PRO A 49 -2.07 -1.55 11.64
C PRO A 49 -2.85 -2.87 11.79
N GLY A 50 -3.85 -2.90 12.67
CA GLY A 50 -4.63 -4.13 12.95
C GLY A 50 -5.31 -4.76 11.72
N ARG A 51 -5.42 -4.01 10.61
CA ARG A 51 -5.82 -4.51 9.30
C ARG A 51 -4.98 -3.84 8.21
N VAL A 52 -4.48 -4.64 7.28
CA VAL A 52 -3.77 -4.18 6.08
C VAL A 52 -4.15 -5.06 4.89
N LEU A 53 -4.01 -4.55 3.68
CA LEU A 53 -4.15 -5.34 2.46
C LEU A 53 -2.80 -6.01 2.17
N ASP A 54 -2.75 -7.34 2.21
CA ASP A 54 -1.64 -8.12 1.64
C ASP A 54 -1.83 -8.11 0.13
N VAL A 55 -0.98 -7.35 -0.56
CA VAL A 55 -1.04 -7.22 -2.03
C VAL A 55 -0.42 -8.41 -2.74
N GLY A 56 0.09 -9.40 -2.01
CA GLY A 56 0.76 -10.55 -2.58
C GLY A 56 2.15 -10.23 -3.13
N PRO A 57 2.81 -11.22 -3.75
CA PRO A 57 4.15 -11.09 -4.27
C PRO A 57 4.25 -10.06 -5.43
N PRO A 58 5.46 -9.50 -5.66
CA PRO A 58 5.68 -8.48 -6.69
C PRO A 58 5.38 -8.96 -8.11
N ASP A 59 5.43 -10.27 -8.35
CA ASP A 59 5.10 -10.91 -9.62
C ASP A 59 3.60 -10.91 -9.94
N GLY A 60 2.75 -10.52 -8.98
CA GLY A 60 1.30 -10.48 -9.14
C GLY A 60 0.64 -11.85 -9.22
N SER A 61 1.34 -12.93 -8.81
CA SER A 61 0.83 -14.31 -8.86
C SER A 61 -0.30 -14.60 -7.88
N ALA A 62 -0.53 -13.72 -6.89
CA ALA A 62 -1.64 -13.83 -5.95
C ALA A 62 -2.56 -12.60 -6.01
N GLU A 63 -3.84 -12.84 -5.75
CA GLU A 63 -4.81 -11.76 -5.56
C GLU A 63 -4.58 -11.05 -4.21
N PRO A 64 -4.89 -9.75 -4.13
CA PRO A 64 -4.87 -9.04 -2.85
C PRO A 64 -5.84 -9.66 -1.85
N ARG A 65 -5.54 -9.59 -0.56
CA ARG A 65 -6.44 -10.05 0.51
C ARG A 65 -6.30 -9.19 1.75
N LEU A 66 -7.37 -9.12 2.55
CA LEU A 66 -7.33 -8.43 3.83
C LEU A 66 -6.59 -9.30 4.86
N TYR A 67 -5.44 -8.82 5.31
CA TYR A 67 -4.67 -9.41 6.39
C TYR A 67 -5.01 -8.70 7.71
N ILE A 68 -5.38 -9.51 8.73
CA ILE A 68 -5.56 -9.01 10.09
C ILE A 68 -4.25 -9.25 10.83
N SER A 69 -3.58 -8.14 11.15
CA SER A 69 -2.28 -8.17 11.79
C SER A 69 -2.43 -8.43 13.28
N ASP A 70 -1.59 -9.32 13.83
CA ASP A 70 -1.45 -9.44 15.28
C ASP A 70 -0.73 -8.20 15.85
N PRO A 71 -0.94 -7.85 17.14
CA PRO A 71 -0.28 -6.70 17.78
C PRO A 71 1.25 -6.76 17.76
N SER A 72 1.82 -7.95 17.61
CA SER A 72 3.27 -8.22 17.48
C SER A 72 3.76 -8.22 16.03
N SER A 73 2.89 -8.03 15.04
CA SER A 73 3.27 -8.04 13.63
C SER A 73 3.93 -6.72 13.24
N SER A 74 5.14 -6.80 12.67
CA SER A 74 5.85 -5.66 12.10
C SER A 74 6.29 -5.98 10.68
N ALA A 75 6.04 -5.06 9.76
CA ALA A 75 6.52 -5.13 8.38
C ALA A 75 6.46 -3.74 7.73
N ALA A 76 7.31 -3.51 6.72
CA ALA A 76 7.20 -2.32 5.89
C ALA A 76 5.87 -2.35 5.10
N TYR A 77 5.14 -1.23 5.11
CA TYR A 77 3.87 -1.08 4.41
C TYR A 77 3.77 0.31 3.78
N ALA A 78 3.02 0.40 2.68
CA ALA A 78 2.63 1.69 2.11
C ALA A 78 1.29 2.13 2.73
N ALA A 79 1.10 3.43 2.93
CA ALA A 79 -0.16 3.99 3.41
C ALA A 79 -0.76 4.89 2.33
N LEU A 80 -2.00 4.61 1.94
CA LEU A 80 -2.80 5.45 1.06
C LEU A 80 -3.81 6.23 1.89
N SER A 81 -3.49 7.50 2.15
CA SER A 81 -4.38 8.48 2.76
C SER A 81 -4.84 9.45 1.68
N HIS A 82 -6.11 9.35 1.26
CA HIS A 82 -6.66 10.14 0.16
C HIS A 82 -8.00 10.77 0.58
N CYS A 83 -8.23 12.04 0.25
CA CYS A 83 -9.52 12.70 0.46
C CYS A 83 -10.55 12.15 -0.54
N TRP A 84 -11.30 11.16 -0.09
CA TRP A 84 -12.24 10.30 -0.81
C TRP A 84 -13.35 10.94 -1.68
N GLY A 85 -13.52 12.26 -1.68
CA GLY A 85 -14.55 12.93 -2.47
C GLY A 85 -15.97 12.38 -2.20
N LYS A 86 -16.85 12.41 -3.21
CA LYS A 86 -18.23 11.86 -3.15
C LYS A 86 -18.37 10.47 -3.78
N THR A 87 -17.27 9.86 -4.22
CA THR A 87 -17.31 8.60 -4.97
C THR A 87 -17.54 7.43 -4.02
N GLN A 88 -18.40 6.49 -4.40
CA GLN A 88 -18.73 5.33 -3.60
C GLN A 88 -17.50 4.42 -3.49
N ILE A 89 -16.86 4.45 -2.34
CA ILE A 89 -15.68 3.63 -2.07
C ILE A 89 -16.14 2.24 -1.68
N LEU A 90 -15.37 1.24 -2.12
CA LEU A 90 -15.47 -0.11 -1.60
C LEU A 90 -15.12 -0.06 -0.10
N THR A 91 -16.12 0.14 0.74
CA THR A 91 -15.94 0.20 2.20
C THR A 91 -16.05 -1.19 2.76
N THR A 92 -15.08 -1.60 3.56
CA THR A 92 -15.15 -2.86 4.31
C THR A 92 -16.23 -2.73 5.40
N ARG A 93 -17.48 -3.08 5.09
CA ARG A 93 -18.56 -3.16 6.08
C ARG A 93 -18.45 -4.47 6.86
N ARG A 94 -18.88 -4.50 8.13
CA ARG A 94 -18.85 -5.69 9.01
C ARG A 94 -19.40 -6.98 8.37
N GLY A 95 -20.32 -6.87 7.41
CA GLY A 95 -20.91 -8.02 6.70
C GLY A 95 -20.05 -8.62 5.57
N ASN A 96 -19.04 -7.92 5.06
CA ASN A 96 -18.17 -8.40 3.97
C ASN A 96 -16.72 -8.66 4.42
N ILE A 97 -16.46 -8.59 5.73
CA ILE A 97 -15.11 -8.77 6.30
C ILE A 97 -14.56 -10.15 6.01
N ASP A 98 -15.40 -11.19 6.12
CA ASP A 98 -14.94 -12.57 5.93
C ASP A 98 -14.69 -12.89 4.45
N HIS A 99 -15.45 -12.27 3.54
CA HIS A 99 -15.20 -12.41 2.10
C HIS A 99 -13.90 -11.72 1.68
N HIS A 100 -13.63 -10.52 2.18
CA HIS A 100 -12.37 -9.81 1.90
C HIS A 100 -11.14 -10.43 2.58
N ARG A 101 -11.34 -11.25 3.63
CA ARG A 101 -10.28 -12.06 4.25
C ARG A 101 -9.84 -13.23 3.38
N GLU A 102 -10.77 -13.82 2.63
CA GLU A 102 -10.43 -14.85 1.66
C GLU A 102 -9.67 -14.22 0.50
N HIS A 103 -10.33 -13.36 -0.28
CA HIS A 103 -9.71 -12.67 -1.42
C HIS A 103 -10.42 -11.34 -1.67
N VAL A 104 -9.66 -10.33 -2.11
CA VAL A 104 -10.18 -9.07 -2.64
C VAL A 104 -9.86 -9.05 -4.13
N PRO A 105 -10.83 -9.38 -5.00
CA PRO A 105 -10.58 -9.45 -6.43
C PRO A 105 -10.00 -8.13 -6.91
N PHE A 106 -8.83 -8.18 -7.56
CA PHE A 106 -8.15 -6.96 -8.01
C PHE A 106 -9.05 -6.15 -8.95
N SER A 107 -9.85 -6.82 -9.78
CA SER A 107 -10.82 -6.19 -10.68
C SER A 107 -11.99 -5.52 -9.97
N ALA A 108 -12.30 -5.89 -8.73
CA ALA A 108 -13.36 -5.28 -7.94
C ALA A 108 -12.89 -3.98 -7.25
N LEU A 109 -11.58 -3.77 -7.15
CA LEU A 109 -11.01 -2.54 -6.59
C LEU A 109 -11.29 -1.35 -7.51
N SER A 110 -11.46 -0.15 -6.92
CA SER A 110 -11.48 1.08 -7.70
C SER A 110 -10.14 1.28 -8.41
N ARG A 111 -10.12 2.07 -9.50
CA ARG A 111 -8.88 2.31 -10.24
C ARG A 111 -7.75 2.84 -9.37
N THR A 112 -8.07 3.76 -8.45
CA THR A 112 -7.11 4.26 -7.45
C THR A 112 -6.53 3.17 -6.55
N PHE A 113 -7.32 2.17 -6.15
CA PHE A 113 -6.84 1.05 -5.34
C PHE A 113 -6.03 0.06 -6.16
N GLN A 114 -6.42 -0.18 -7.42
CA GLN A 114 -5.63 -0.96 -8.35
C GLN A 114 -4.24 -0.34 -8.55
N ASP A 115 -4.20 0.97 -8.81
CA ASP A 115 -2.96 1.73 -8.96
C ASP A 115 -2.11 1.65 -7.68
N ALA A 116 -2.71 1.83 -6.51
CA ALA A 116 -2.01 1.74 -5.24
C ALA A 116 -1.43 0.33 -4.98
N VAL A 117 -2.17 -0.72 -5.33
CA VAL A 117 -1.69 -2.12 -5.24
C VAL A 117 -0.51 -2.34 -6.18
N ILE A 118 -0.60 -1.89 -7.44
CA ILE A 118 0.49 -1.99 -8.42
C ILE A 118 1.73 -1.24 -7.93
N ILE A 119 1.56 0.00 -7.46
CA ILE A 119 2.65 0.82 -6.93
C ILE A 119 3.30 0.12 -5.73
N THR A 120 2.51 -0.40 -4.79
CA THR A 120 3.01 -1.11 -3.61
C THR A 120 3.87 -2.31 -4.01
N ARG A 121 3.40 -3.12 -4.98
CA ARG A 121 4.16 -4.25 -5.52
C ARG A 121 5.46 -3.80 -6.18
N ARG A 122 5.42 -2.74 -6.99
CA ARG A 122 6.61 -2.18 -7.67
C ARG A 122 7.62 -1.56 -6.72
N LEU A 123 7.18 -1.09 -5.55
CA LEU A 123 8.05 -0.64 -4.47
C LEU A 123 8.67 -1.81 -3.67
N GLY A 124 8.33 -3.06 -3.99
CA GLY A 124 8.80 -4.24 -3.25
C GLY A 124 8.13 -4.42 -1.89
N LEU A 125 7.03 -3.70 -1.64
CA LEU A 125 6.27 -3.79 -0.41
C LEU A 125 5.14 -4.82 -0.58
N ARG A 126 4.85 -5.53 0.50
CA ARG A 126 3.80 -6.56 0.54
C ARG A 126 2.49 -6.07 1.15
N TYR A 127 2.55 -5.06 2.00
CA TYR A 127 1.40 -4.58 2.75
C TYR A 127 1.04 -3.17 2.33
N LEU A 128 -0.25 -2.94 2.12
CA LEU A 128 -0.84 -1.65 1.80
C LEU A 128 -1.94 -1.35 2.82
N TRP A 129 -1.82 -0.22 3.51
CA TRP A 129 -2.86 0.30 4.38
C TRP A 129 -3.70 1.33 3.62
N ILE A 130 -5.01 1.14 3.62
CA ILE A 130 -5.99 2.04 2.97
C ILE A 130 -7.01 2.41 4.02
N ASP A 131 -7.18 3.72 4.27
CA ASP A 131 -8.08 4.21 5.32
C ASP A 131 -9.49 3.64 5.19
N SER A 132 -10.04 3.59 3.99
CA SER A 132 -11.44 3.25 3.75
C SER A 132 -11.74 1.75 3.79
N LEU A 133 -10.69 0.92 3.69
CA LEU A 133 -10.76 -0.52 3.88
C LEU A 133 -10.39 -0.94 5.31
N CYS A 134 -9.69 -0.07 6.05
CA CYS A 134 -9.05 -0.41 7.34
C CYS A 134 -9.57 0.42 8.54
N ILE A 135 -10.43 1.43 8.34
CA ILE A 135 -11.12 2.21 9.38
C ILE A 135 -12.56 1.68 9.53
N VAL A 136 -13.00 1.50 10.78
CA VAL A 136 -14.39 1.14 11.16
C VAL A 136 -15.08 2.36 11.74
#